data_AF-A0A961CUY1-F1
#
_entry.id   AF-A0A961CUY1-F1
#
_cell.length_a   1.000
_cell.length_b   1.000
_cell.length_c   1.000
_cell.angle_alpha   90.00
_cell.angle_beta   90.00
_cell.angle_gamma   90.00
#
_symmetry.space_group_name_H-M   'P 1'
#
loop_
_entity.id
_entity.type
_entity.pdbx_description
1 polymer ?
#
loop_
_entity_poly.entity_id
_entity_poly.type
_entity_poly.pdbx_seq_one_letter_code
_entity_poly.pdbx_strand_id
1 'polypeptide(L)'
;MVLILMTVGLILLVAALAFASVGFRSGSAYERRGQKIGSERDALDFLVQTIRPDLARGVAGDTRTATVAGVTATCTGEAGSGQVVGNGRTDRVIDCSTPSITARYRIFDRSGDQPGIIIETLSTSTE
;
A
#
# COMPACT_ATOMS: atom_id res chain seq x y z
N MET A 1 15.69 -17.14 -55.78
CA MET A 1 14.35 -16.87 -55.22
C MET A 1 14.06 -17.65 -53.94
N VAL A 2 14.30 -18.96 -53.87
CA VAL A 2 14.04 -19.79 -52.66
C VAL A 2 14.84 -19.33 -51.42
N LEU A 3 16.11 -18.94 -51.59
CA LEU A 3 16.95 -18.47 -50.48
C LEU A 3 16.44 -17.18 -49.82
N ILE A 4 15.85 -16.28 -50.62
CA ILE A 4 15.31 -14.98 -50.18
C ILE A 4 13.99 -15.17 -49.42
N LEU A 5 13.17 -16.14 -49.84
CA LEU A 5 11.94 -16.51 -49.14
C LEU A 5 12.23 -17.10 -47.76
N MET A 6 13.29 -17.92 -47.61
CA MET A 6 13.67 -18.48 -46.32
C MET A 6 14.24 -17.42 -45.36
N THR A 7 15.04 -16.47 -45.84
CA THR A 7 15.57 -15.40 -44.99
C THR A 7 14.47 -14.46 -44.49
N VAL A 8 13.52 -14.09 -45.34
CA VAL A 8 12.37 -13.25 -44.94
C VAL A 8 11.50 -13.98 -43.91
N GLY A 9 11.24 -15.28 -44.10
CA GLY A 9 10.48 -16.09 -43.14
C GLY A 9 11.17 -16.20 -41.78
N LEU A 10 12.49 -16.37 -41.76
CA LEU A 10 13.27 -16.43 -40.52
C LEU A 10 13.25 -15.09 -39.77
N ILE A 11 13.37 -13.97 -40.47
CA ILE A 11 13.33 -12.62 -39.87
C ILE A 11 11.97 -12.34 -39.23
N LEU A 12 10.87 -12.70 -39.90
CA LEU A 12 9.52 -12.54 -39.36
C LEU A 12 9.30 -13.40 -38.10
N LEU A 13 9.82 -14.61 -38.09
CA LEU A 13 9.69 -15.53 -36.94
C LEU A 13 10.47 -15.03 -35.71
N VAL A 14 11.69 -14.50 -35.93
CA VAL A 14 12.51 -13.89 -34.87
C VAL A 14 11.83 -12.63 -34.33
N ALA A 15 11.25 -11.80 -35.19
CA ALA A 15 10.49 -10.62 -34.77
C ALA A 15 9.30 -11.01 -33.88
N ALA A 16 8.50 -12.01 -34.28
CA ALA A 16 7.36 -12.48 -33.50
C ALA A 16 7.76 -13.01 -32.11
N LEU A 17 8.87 -13.76 -32.01
CA LEU A 17 9.41 -14.22 -30.72
C LEU A 17 9.89 -13.04 -29.85
N ALA A 18 10.51 -12.02 -30.44
CA ALA A 18 10.92 -10.82 -29.73
C ALA A 18 9.72 -10.06 -29.16
N PHE A 19 8.64 -9.89 -29.93
CA PHE A 19 7.42 -9.23 -29.45
C PHE A 19 6.72 -10.04 -28.33
N ALA A 20 6.64 -11.36 -28.47
CA ALA A 20 6.06 -12.23 -27.45
C ALA A 20 6.87 -12.17 -26.13
N SER A 21 8.20 -12.26 -26.21
CA SER A 21 9.07 -12.22 -25.02
C SER A 21 9.03 -10.87 -24.29
N VAL A 22 8.90 -9.75 -25.02
CA VAL A 22 8.70 -8.44 -24.40
C VAL A 22 7.34 -8.34 -23.71
N GLY A 23 6.27 -8.84 -24.34
CA GLY A 23 4.91 -8.88 -23.75
C GLY A 23 4.81 -9.73 -22.47
N PHE A 24 5.50 -10.88 -22.42
CA PHE A 24 5.53 -11.72 -21.21
C PHE A 24 6.36 -11.09 -20.08
N ARG A 25 7.47 -10.42 -20.40
CA ARG A 25 8.30 -9.72 -19.39
C ARG A 25 7.56 -8.53 -18.79
N SER A 26 6.84 -7.75 -19.60
CA SER A 26 6.08 -6.61 -19.10
C SER A 26 4.88 -7.08 -18.27
N GLY A 27 4.07 -8.02 -18.76
CA GLY A 27 2.93 -8.58 -18.03
C GLY A 27 3.31 -9.15 -16.66
N SER A 28 4.38 -9.96 -16.60
CA SER A 28 4.86 -10.54 -15.33
C SER A 28 5.41 -9.50 -14.34
N ALA A 29 6.01 -8.41 -14.84
CA ALA A 29 6.46 -7.31 -13.99
C ALA A 29 5.27 -6.53 -13.38
N TYR A 30 4.24 -6.25 -14.18
CA TYR A 30 3.02 -5.60 -13.68
C TYR A 30 2.27 -6.47 -12.66
N GLU A 31 2.20 -7.78 -12.89
CA GLU A 31 1.53 -8.70 -11.98
C GLU A 31 2.25 -8.84 -10.64
N ARG A 32 3.59 -8.94 -10.64
CA ARG A 32 4.39 -8.90 -9.41
C ARG A 32 4.25 -7.58 -8.65
N ARG A 33 4.17 -6.46 -9.37
CA ARG A 33 3.95 -5.15 -8.75
C ARG A 33 2.58 -5.06 -8.09
N GLY A 34 1.54 -5.56 -8.76
CA GLY A 34 0.19 -5.62 -8.21
C GLY A 34 0.12 -6.45 -6.92
N GLN A 35 0.76 -7.62 -6.91
CA GLN A 35 0.84 -8.49 -5.72
C GLN A 35 1.59 -7.80 -4.56
N LYS A 36 2.70 -7.12 -4.85
CA LYS A 36 3.46 -6.35 -3.84
C LYS A 36 2.58 -5.26 -3.22
N ILE A 37 1.96 -4.41 -4.03
CA ILE A 37 1.09 -3.33 -3.54
C ILE A 37 -0.12 -3.89 -2.77
N GLY A 38 -0.67 -5.03 -3.18
CA GLY A 38 -1.70 -5.74 -2.42
C GLY A 38 -1.22 -6.12 -1.01
N SER A 39 -0.09 -6.81 -0.92
CA SER A 39 0.48 -7.21 0.38
C SER A 39 0.83 -6.02 1.29
N GLU A 40 1.24 -4.90 0.71
CA GLU A 40 1.51 -3.68 1.45
C GLU A 40 0.23 -3.03 1.99
N ARG A 41 -0.87 -3.04 1.21
CA ARG A 41 -2.18 -2.59 1.69
C ARG A 41 -2.72 -3.49 2.79
N ASP A 42 -2.54 -4.80 2.69
CA ASP A 42 -2.98 -5.74 3.72
C ASP A 42 -2.24 -5.51 5.04
N ALA A 43 -0.92 -5.27 4.98
CA ALA A 43 -0.12 -4.95 6.16
C ALA A 43 -0.56 -3.63 6.82
N LEU A 44 -0.87 -2.62 6.00
CA LEU A 44 -1.36 -1.32 6.44
C LEU A 44 -2.74 -1.44 7.10
N ASP A 45 -3.66 -2.17 6.46
CA ASP A 45 -5.02 -2.38 6.97
C ASP A 45 -4.99 -3.17 8.29
N PHE A 46 -4.18 -4.23 8.39
CA PHE A 46 -3.99 -4.98 9.62
C PHE A 46 -3.52 -4.08 10.79
N LEU A 47 -2.52 -3.23 10.54
CA LEU A 47 -1.99 -2.34 11.56
C LEU A 47 -3.03 -1.30 11.99
N VAL A 48 -3.77 -0.72 11.04
CA VAL A 48 -4.85 0.23 11.33
C VAL A 48 -6.00 -0.43 12.08
N GLN A 49 -6.40 -1.65 11.72
CA GLN A 49 -7.40 -2.44 12.44
C GLN A 49 -6.98 -2.72 13.89
N THR A 50 -5.68 -2.83 14.15
CA THR A 50 -5.13 -3.02 15.50
C THR A 50 -5.11 -1.72 16.32
N ILE A 51 -4.88 -0.57 15.68
CA ILE A 51 -4.88 0.74 16.34
C ILE A 51 -6.30 1.23 16.62
N ARG A 52 -7.22 0.99 15.69
CA ARG A 52 -8.61 1.46 15.71
C ARG A 52 -9.33 1.24 17.05
N PRO A 53 -9.44 0.00 17.60
CA PRO A 53 -10.21 -0.24 18.81
C PRO A 53 -9.53 0.27 20.08
N ASP A 54 -8.22 0.52 20.07
CA ASP A 54 -7.47 0.92 21.25
C ASP A 54 -7.27 2.45 21.27
N LEU A 55 -8.06 3.13 22.11
CA LEU A 55 -8.04 4.59 22.26
C LEU A 55 -6.70 5.14 22.78
N ALA A 56 -5.80 4.30 23.30
CA ALA A 56 -4.46 4.72 23.70
C ALA A 56 -3.45 4.65 22.54
N ARG A 57 -3.81 4.04 21.40
CA ARG A 57 -2.94 3.90 20.23
C ARG A 57 -3.24 4.95 19.18
N GLY A 58 -2.25 5.29 18.36
CA GLY A 58 -2.38 6.32 17.32
C GLY A 58 -2.58 7.74 17.87
N VAL A 59 -2.33 7.93 19.17
CA VAL A 59 -2.25 9.25 19.82
C VAL A 59 -0.91 9.91 19.49
N ALA A 60 -0.81 11.22 19.71
CA ALA A 60 0.41 11.97 19.44
C ALA A 60 1.67 11.30 20.04
N GLY A 61 2.64 10.97 19.18
CA GLY A 61 3.90 10.33 19.57
C GLY A 61 3.85 8.81 19.77
N ASP A 62 2.70 8.16 19.60
CA ASP A 62 2.60 6.69 19.56
C ASP A 62 2.99 6.20 18.16
N THR A 63 4.11 5.48 18.08
CA THR A 63 4.58 4.79 16.88
C THR A 63 4.33 3.30 17.00
N ARG A 64 3.69 2.70 16.01
CA ARG A 64 3.39 1.28 15.94
C ARG A 64 3.92 0.68 14.66
N THR A 65 4.43 -0.53 14.77
CA THR A 65 4.94 -1.30 13.64
C THR A 65 4.33 -2.69 13.66
N ALA A 66 4.02 -3.22 12.47
CA ALA A 66 3.62 -4.59 12.30
C ALA A 66 4.19 -5.14 10.99
N THR A 67 4.52 -6.43 10.99
CA THR A 67 4.98 -7.14 9.80
C THR A 67 3.96 -8.18 9.40
N VAL A 68 3.43 -8.08 8.18
CA VAL A 68 2.45 -9.01 7.61
C VAL A 68 2.95 -9.48 6.25
N ALA A 69 2.98 -10.79 6.02
CA ALA A 69 3.47 -11.38 4.77
C ALA A 69 4.86 -10.85 4.32
N GLY A 70 5.73 -10.50 5.27
CA GLY A 70 7.07 -9.97 4.98
C GLY A 70 7.14 -8.46 4.69
N VAL A 71 6.01 -7.75 4.70
CA VAL A 71 5.96 -6.29 4.61
C VAL A 71 5.85 -5.69 6.00
N THR A 72 6.71 -4.73 6.32
CA THR A 72 6.59 -3.92 7.54
C THR A 72 5.81 -2.64 7.27
N ALA A 73 4.69 -2.47 7.96
CA ALA A 73 3.94 -1.23 8.06
C ALA A 73 4.32 -0.50 9.35
N THR A 74 4.42 0.83 9.28
CA THR A 74 4.66 1.72 10.42
C THR A 74 3.56 2.76 10.45
N CYS A 75 3.00 3.06 11.62
CA CYS A 75 1.98 4.08 11.82
C CYS A 75 2.36 4.95 13.01
N THR A 76 2.31 6.27 12.85
CA THR A 76 2.65 7.23 13.91
C THR A 76 1.50 8.20 14.10
N GLY A 77 1.08 8.41 15.36
CA GLY A 77 0.09 9.43 15.68
C GLY A 77 0.65 10.84 15.56
N GLU A 78 -0.05 11.70 14.83
CA GLU A 78 0.35 13.08 14.56
C GLU A 78 0.33 13.93 15.85
N ALA A 79 1.10 15.01 15.89
CA ALA A 79 1.08 15.95 17.01
C ALA A 79 -0.36 16.49 17.24
N GLY A 80 -0.84 16.42 18.49
CA GLY A 80 -2.20 16.82 18.84
C GLY A 80 -3.29 15.77 18.55
N SER A 81 -2.93 14.61 17.99
CA SER A 81 -3.83 13.46 17.81
C SER A 81 -4.27 12.85 19.15
N GLY A 82 -5.56 12.50 19.25
CA GLY A 82 -6.10 11.70 20.35
C GLY A 82 -5.92 12.31 21.75
N GLN A 83 -5.91 13.64 21.84
CA GLN A 83 -5.80 14.36 23.10
C GLN A 83 -7.11 14.29 23.86
N VAL A 84 -7.04 14.12 25.18
CA VAL A 84 -8.22 14.19 26.04
C VAL A 84 -8.58 15.67 26.23
N VAL A 85 -9.80 16.04 25.83
CA VAL A 85 -10.31 17.42 25.92
C VAL A 85 -11.63 17.39 26.69
N GLY A 86 -11.59 17.88 27.94
CA GLY A 86 -12.74 17.82 28.85
C GLY A 86 -13.17 16.37 29.11
N ASN A 87 -14.45 16.07 28.83
CA ASN A 87 -15.03 14.73 29.01
C ASN A 87 -14.92 13.85 27.74
N GLY A 88 -14.22 14.32 26.70
CA GLY A 88 -14.09 13.63 25.41
C GLY A 88 -12.64 13.52 24.93
N ARG A 89 -12.47 13.03 23.70
CA ARG A 89 -11.18 12.91 23.02
C ARG A 89 -11.25 13.57 21.64
N THR A 90 -10.17 14.18 21.19
CA THR A 90 -10.04 14.61 19.79
C THR A 90 -9.90 13.41 18.87
N ASP A 91 -10.24 13.59 17.60
CA ASP A 91 -9.97 12.59 16.57
C ASP A 91 -8.48 12.21 16.57
N ARG A 92 -8.18 10.95 16.26
CA ARG A 92 -6.81 10.50 16.06
C ARG A 92 -6.43 10.64 14.60
N VAL A 93 -5.32 11.31 14.34
CA VAL A 93 -4.72 11.36 13.01
C VAL A 93 -3.42 10.57 13.03
N ILE A 94 -3.28 9.66 12.08
CA ILE A 94 -2.21 8.66 12.03
C ILE A 94 -1.62 8.65 10.64
N ASP A 95 -0.32 8.89 10.56
CA ASP A 95 0.45 8.76 9.33
C ASP A 95 1.09 7.37 9.30
N CYS A 96 0.70 6.58 8.31
CA CYS A 96 1.15 5.22 8.10
C CYS A 96 1.97 5.07 6.82
N SER A 97 2.94 4.18 6.82
CA SER A 97 3.80 3.89 5.68
C SER A 97 4.24 2.43 5.63
N THR A 98 4.40 1.95 4.40
CA THR A 98 5.12 0.74 4.01
C THR A 98 6.27 1.16 3.07
N PRO A 99 7.11 0.24 2.56
CA PRO A 99 8.18 0.61 1.64
C PRO A 99 7.73 1.34 0.37
N SER A 100 6.49 1.13 -0.10
CA SER A 100 5.98 1.73 -1.33
C SER A 100 4.64 2.43 -1.19
N ILE A 101 4.05 2.50 0.00
CA ILE A 101 2.77 3.18 0.24
C ILE A 101 2.92 4.13 1.43
N THR A 102 2.37 5.32 1.29
CA THR A 102 2.12 6.23 2.41
C THR A 102 0.62 6.54 2.49
N ALA A 103 0.09 6.58 3.70
CA ALA A 103 -1.32 6.77 3.94
C ALA A 103 -1.55 7.59 5.21
N ARG A 104 -2.54 8.47 5.16
CA ARG A 104 -2.99 9.25 6.32
C ARG A 104 -4.40 8.82 6.68
N TYR A 105 -4.57 8.38 7.92
CA TYR A 105 -5.83 7.91 8.47
C TYR A 105 -6.31 8.88 9.53
N ARG A 106 -7.61 9.18 9.50
CA ARG A 106 -8.31 9.89 10.57
C ARG A 106 -9.33 8.96 11.21
N ILE A 107 -9.17 8.76 12.52
CA ILE A 107 -10.04 7.93 13.34
C ILE A 107 -10.94 8.83 14.18
N PHE A 108 -12.25 8.70 14.00
CA PHE A 108 -13.26 9.42 14.76
C PHE A 108 -13.58 8.67 16.04
N ASP A 109 -13.06 9.19 17.15
CA ASP A 109 -13.34 8.70 18.50
C ASP A 109 -14.57 9.42 19.08
N ARG A 110 -15.74 9.24 18.46
CA ARG A 110 -16.99 9.69 19.08
C ARG A 110 -17.34 8.75 20.23
N SER A 111 -17.43 9.30 21.43
CA SER A 111 -17.80 8.61 22.67
C SER A 111 -19.02 7.70 22.48
N GLY A 112 -18.81 6.39 22.33
CA GLY A 112 -19.89 5.39 22.39
C GLY A 112 -19.79 4.18 21.46
N ASP A 113 -19.21 4.33 20.27
CA ASP A 113 -19.15 3.24 19.27
C ASP A 113 -17.74 3.05 18.72
N GLN A 114 -17.49 1.86 18.19
CA GLN A 114 -16.22 1.46 17.58
C GLN A 114 -15.68 2.57 16.66
N PRO A 115 -14.46 3.07 16.84
CA PRO A 115 -14.01 4.31 16.20
C PRO A 115 -14.14 4.27 14.68
N GLY A 116 -14.69 5.29 14.04
CA GLY A 116 -14.81 5.35 12.56
C GLY A 116 -13.45 5.62 11.91
N ILE A 117 -13.12 5.02 10.75
CA ILE A 117 -11.89 5.36 10.01
C ILE A 117 -12.26 6.07 8.71
N ILE A 118 -11.58 7.18 8.42
CA ILE A 118 -11.53 7.82 7.10
C ILE A 118 -10.09 7.82 6.62
N ILE A 119 -9.89 7.48 5.36
CA ILE A 119 -8.59 7.59 4.67
C ILE A 119 -8.55 8.97 4.02
N GLU A 120 -7.67 9.85 4.49
CA GLU A 120 -7.54 11.22 3.98
C GLU A 120 -6.62 11.28 2.76
N THR A 121 -5.51 10.53 2.80
CA THR A 121 -4.53 10.48 1.71
C THR A 121 -4.00 9.06 1.58
N LEU A 122 -3.94 8.53 0.36
CA LEU A 122 -3.25 7.27 0.05
C LEU A 122 -2.40 7.49 -1.21
N SER A 123 -1.09 7.45 -1.07
CA SER A 123 -0.15 7.56 -2.19
C SER A 123 0.74 6.33 -2.28
N THR A 124 0.94 5.86 -3.50
CA THR A 124 1.88 4.78 -3.81
C THR A 124 3.10 5.38 -4.47
N SER A 125 4.30 5.07 -3.98
CA SER A 125 5.54 5.45 -4.64
C SER A 125 5.60 4.75 -6.00
N THR A 126 5.49 5.54 -7.07
CA THR A 126 5.75 5.06 -8.42
C THR A 126 7.26 5.10 -8.67
N GLU A 127 7.98 4.11 -8.17
CA GLU A 127 9.25 3.73 -8.80
C GLU A 127 9.01 3.07 -10.17
#